data_AF-A0A433EYX7-F1
#
_entry.id   AF-A0A433EYX7-F1
#
_cell.length_a   1.000
_cell.length_b   1.000
_cell.length_c   1.000
_cell.angle_alpha   90.00
_cell.angle_beta   90.00
_cell.angle_gamma   90.00
#
_symmetry.space_group_name_H-M   'P 1'
#
loop_
_entity.id
_entity.type
_entity.pdbx_description
1 polymer ?
#
loop_
_entity_poly.entity_id
_entity_poly.type
_entity_poly.pdbx_seq_one_letter_code
_entity_poly.pdbx_strand_id
1 'polypeptide(L)'
;MVKEKWYKNPEMIIALTALFIGLLTAFISIYSAYTDRAYAKASVWPKIEIFRSHNVDSFSYGVANKGTGPALIKYAKVYSGTKFLKKWSELPEFKNISQSHLNNTTLPSGHSITPLKYKGESVSDILAIDNNIEIELCYCSIYEDCWVVDRTNITQPVNSCSVRTEHAFWQ
;
A
#
# COMPACT_ATOMS: atom_id res chain seq x y z
N MET A 1 24.36 7.22 69.11
CA MET A 1 23.82 8.12 68.06
C MET A 1 22.73 7.35 67.33
N VAL A 2 21.45 7.74 67.51
CA VAL A 2 20.33 7.07 66.84
C VAL A 2 20.37 7.52 65.38
N LYS A 3 20.61 6.59 64.46
CA LYS A 3 20.63 6.85 63.01
C LYS A 3 19.22 7.30 62.61
N GLU A 4 19.03 8.60 62.35
CA GLU A 4 17.75 9.10 61.90
C GLU A 4 17.34 8.39 60.61
N LYS A 5 16.08 7.97 60.56
CA LYS A 5 15.56 7.22 59.42
C LYS A 5 15.53 8.15 58.21
N TRP A 6 16.03 7.66 57.07
CA TRP A 6 16.20 8.37 55.79
C TRP A 6 15.00 9.25 55.40
N TYR A 7 13.77 8.80 55.65
CA TYR A 7 12.53 9.53 55.36
C TYR A 7 12.21 10.72 56.29
N LYS A 8 13.05 11.05 57.28
CA LYS A 8 12.85 12.23 58.14
C LYS A 8 13.44 13.52 57.56
N ASN A 9 14.29 13.43 56.54
CA ASN A 9 14.87 14.59 55.87
C ASN A 9 13.97 15.03 54.71
N PRO A 10 13.40 16.24 54.74
CA PRO A 10 12.49 16.73 53.71
C PRO A 10 13.15 16.81 52.32
N GLU A 11 14.44 17.09 52.25
CA GLU A 11 15.23 17.18 51.00
C GLU A 11 15.23 15.84 50.24
N MET A 12 15.25 14.75 51.00
CA MET A 12 15.35 13.39 50.50
C MET A 12 14.01 12.87 49.98
N ILE A 13 12.92 13.31 50.61
CA ILE A 13 11.55 13.09 50.10
C ILE A 13 11.37 13.84 48.78
N ILE A 14 11.82 15.10 48.69
CA ILE A 14 11.73 15.90 47.46
C ILE A 14 12.53 15.24 46.33
N ALA A 15 13.73 14.76 46.61
CA ALA A 15 14.54 14.06 45.61
C ALA A 15 13.87 12.77 45.12
N LEU A 16 13.28 11.99 46.01
CA LEU A 16 12.59 10.74 45.64
C LEU A 16 11.32 11.01 44.82
N THR A 17 10.52 12.01 45.19
CA THR A 17 9.31 12.38 44.44
C THR A 17 9.68 12.93 43.07
N ALA A 18 10.72 13.75 42.96
CA ALA A 18 11.23 14.22 41.68
C ALA A 18 11.67 13.07 40.77
N LEU A 19 12.38 12.08 41.31
CA LEU A 19 12.79 10.88 40.56
C LEU A 19 11.58 10.05 40.10
N PHE A 20 10.57 9.89 40.97
CA PHE A 20 9.34 9.17 40.63
C PHE A 20 8.54 9.88 39.54
N ILE A 21 8.38 11.20 39.64
CA ILE A 21 7.73 12.02 38.60
C ILE A 21 8.51 11.90 37.28
N GLY A 22 9.84 11.95 37.32
CA GLY A 22 10.69 11.74 36.14
C GLY A 22 10.45 10.38 35.48
N LEU A 23 10.38 9.30 36.26
CA LEU A 23 10.08 7.96 35.76
C LEU A 23 8.70 7.88 35.10
N LEU A 24 7.66 8.41 35.77
CA LEU A 24 6.30 8.47 35.22
C LEU A 24 6.26 9.30 33.93
N THR A 25 6.96 10.43 33.91
CA THR A 25 7.05 11.29 32.72
C THR A 25 7.69 10.54 31.56
N ALA A 26 8.79 9.83 31.79
CA ALA A 26 9.44 9.02 30.76
C ALA A 26 8.50 7.92 30.20
N PHE A 27 7.75 7.24 31.07
CA PHE A 27 6.77 6.25 30.65
C PHE A 27 5.66 6.85 29.77
N ILE A 28 5.09 7.99 30.20
CA ILE A 28 4.06 8.71 29.44
C ILE A 28 4.62 9.17 28.09
N SER A 29 5.84 9.71 28.04
CA SER A 29 6.48 10.15 26.80
C SER A 29 6.67 8.99 25.81
N ILE A 30 7.08 7.81 26.28
CA ILE A 30 7.21 6.61 25.43
C ILE A 30 5.85 6.18 24.88
N TYR A 31 4.81 6.16 25.73
CA TYR A 31 3.45 5.82 25.30
C TYR A 31 2.88 6.83 24.30
N SER A 32 3.10 8.12 24.52
CA SER A 32 2.72 9.18 23.57
C SER A 32 3.41 8.96 22.23
N ALA A 33 4.73 8.78 22.22
CA ALA A 33 5.50 8.56 20.99
C ALA A 33 5.01 7.33 20.20
N TYR A 34 4.63 6.25 20.90
CA TYR A 34 4.04 5.09 20.26
C TYR A 34 2.69 5.42 19.59
N THR A 35 1.82 6.13 20.33
CA THR A 35 0.50 6.53 19.86
C THR A 35 0.60 7.51 18.68
N ASP A 36 1.51 8.48 18.76
CA ASP A 36 1.79 9.45 17.70
C ASP A 36 2.25 8.77 16.41
N ARG A 37 3.09 7.72 16.52
CA ARG A 37 3.50 6.92 15.35
C ARG A 37 2.32 6.16 14.75
N ALA A 38 1.44 5.59 15.57
CA ALA A 38 0.24 4.90 15.10
C ALA A 38 -0.72 5.87 14.39
N TYR A 39 -0.92 7.08 14.95
CA TYR A 39 -1.69 8.14 14.31
C TYR A 39 -1.07 8.57 12.98
N ALA A 40 0.24 8.81 12.93
CA ALA A 40 0.93 9.21 11.71
C ALA A 40 0.76 8.17 10.59
N LYS A 41 0.86 6.86 10.92
CA LYS A 41 0.58 5.75 9.99
C LYS A 41 -0.86 5.77 9.49
N ALA A 42 -1.83 5.94 10.39
CA ALA A 42 -3.26 5.97 10.04
C ALA A 42 -3.63 7.20 9.19
N SER A 43 -2.99 8.35 9.41
CA SER A 43 -3.22 9.57 8.63
C SER A 43 -2.77 9.42 7.17
N VAL A 44 -1.80 8.55 6.88
CA VAL A 44 -1.29 8.29 5.52
C VAL A 44 -1.62 6.90 5.02
N TRP A 45 -2.84 6.42 5.26
CA TRP A 45 -3.29 5.11 4.83
C TRP A 45 -3.50 5.06 3.30
N PRO A 46 -2.71 4.28 2.54
CA PRO A 46 -2.96 4.09 1.11
C PRO A 46 -4.07 3.07 0.87
N LYS A 47 -4.94 3.34 -0.11
CA LYS A 47 -5.98 2.39 -0.54
C LYS A 47 -5.99 2.34 -2.05
N ILE A 48 -5.44 1.28 -2.61
CA ILE A 48 -5.44 1.07 -4.07
C ILE A 48 -6.72 0.37 -4.48
N GLU A 49 -7.33 0.88 -5.54
CA GLU A 49 -8.48 0.29 -6.21
C GLU A 49 -8.15 0.10 -7.69
N ILE A 50 -8.34 -1.12 -8.17
CA ILE A 50 -8.28 -1.50 -9.57
C ILE A 50 -9.68 -1.37 -10.14
N PHE A 51 -9.81 -0.65 -11.24
CA PHE A 51 -11.08 -0.46 -11.93
C PHE A 51 -10.92 -0.71 -13.43
N ARG A 52 -12.03 -1.12 -14.04
CA ARG A 52 -12.15 -1.35 -15.48
C ARG A 52 -13.17 -0.38 -16.03
N SER A 53 -12.85 0.28 -17.14
CA SER A 53 -13.78 1.11 -17.88
C SER A 53 -13.85 0.62 -19.32
N HIS A 54 -15.03 0.66 -19.93
CA HIS A 54 -15.22 0.31 -21.32
C HIS A 54 -16.34 1.15 -21.94
N ASN A 55 -16.17 1.47 -23.21
CA ASN A 55 -17.16 2.09 -24.10
C ASN A 55 -17.25 1.23 -25.37
N VAL A 56 -18.00 1.71 -26.37
CA VAL A 56 -18.15 1.03 -27.66
C VAL A 56 -16.82 0.82 -28.39
N ASP A 57 -15.91 1.79 -28.31
CA ASP A 57 -14.65 1.84 -29.08
C ASP A 57 -13.39 1.85 -28.21
N SER A 58 -13.53 1.72 -26.89
CA SER A 58 -12.41 1.84 -25.96
C SER A 58 -12.56 0.97 -24.73
N PHE A 59 -11.43 0.47 -24.24
CA PHE A 59 -11.32 -0.35 -23.04
C PHE A 59 -10.12 0.11 -22.23
N SER A 60 -10.23 0.18 -20.91
CA SER A 60 -9.09 0.51 -20.06
C SER A 60 -9.13 -0.17 -18.70
N TYR A 61 -7.93 -0.46 -18.19
CA TYR A 61 -7.71 -0.69 -16.77
C TYR A 61 -7.13 0.56 -16.16
N GLY A 62 -7.64 0.91 -14.98
CA GLY A 62 -7.16 1.98 -14.15
C GLY A 62 -6.81 1.47 -12.76
N VAL A 63 -5.84 2.15 -12.15
CA VAL A 63 -5.43 1.95 -10.77
C VAL A 63 -5.54 3.30 -10.09
N ALA A 64 -6.39 3.42 -9.08
CA ALA A 64 -6.58 4.65 -8.32
C ALA A 64 -6.12 4.47 -6.87
N ASN A 65 -5.53 5.51 -6.31
CA ASN A 65 -5.32 5.58 -4.87
C ASN A 65 -6.45 6.40 -4.23
N LYS A 66 -7.39 5.71 -3.59
CA LYS A 66 -8.50 6.28 -2.82
C LYS A 66 -8.18 6.44 -1.33
N GLY A 67 -6.95 6.16 -0.93
CA GLY A 67 -6.46 6.36 0.43
C GLY A 67 -6.04 7.81 0.69
N THR A 68 -5.67 8.11 1.93
CA THR A 68 -5.19 9.43 2.37
C THR A 68 -3.68 9.59 2.22
N GLY A 69 -2.93 8.50 2.07
CA GLY A 69 -1.48 8.51 1.89
C GLY A 69 -1.02 8.12 0.50
N PRO A 70 0.24 8.41 0.14
CA PRO A 70 0.87 7.90 -1.09
C PRO A 70 1.05 6.38 -1.03
N ALA A 71 0.87 5.72 -2.17
CA ALA A 71 1.06 4.29 -2.33
C ALA A 71 2.29 4.00 -3.18
N LEU A 72 3.25 3.26 -2.63
CA LEU A 72 4.44 2.82 -3.33
C LEU A 72 4.13 1.49 -4.02
N ILE A 73 3.82 1.51 -5.33
CA ILE A 73 3.57 0.29 -6.08
C ILE A 73 4.89 -0.45 -6.28
N LYS A 74 4.97 -1.70 -5.81
CA LYS A 74 6.19 -2.51 -5.86
C LYS A 74 6.22 -3.45 -7.04
N TYR A 75 5.10 -4.12 -7.30
CA TYR A 75 4.95 -5.00 -8.46
C TYR A 75 3.49 -5.13 -8.88
N ALA A 76 3.32 -5.59 -10.11
CA ALA A 76 2.05 -6.09 -10.65
C ALA A 76 2.23 -7.53 -11.12
N LYS A 77 1.18 -8.34 -11.00
CA LYS A 77 1.05 -9.65 -11.64
C LYS A 77 -0.24 -9.63 -12.45
N VAL A 78 -0.16 -10.12 -13.68
CA VAL A 78 -1.33 -10.33 -14.52
C VAL A 78 -1.36 -11.80 -14.87
N TYR A 79 -2.48 -12.44 -14.59
CA TYR A 79 -2.69 -13.85 -14.85
C TYR A 79 -3.85 -14.00 -15.82
N SER A 80 -3.67 -14.83 -16.85
CA SER A 80 -4.72 -15.13 -17.82
C SER A 80 -4.88 -16.64 -17.91
N GLY A 81 -5.98 -17.15 -17.35
CA GLY A 81 -6.37 -18.56 -17.38
C GLY A 81 -5.39 -19.51 -16.67
N THR A 82 -4.25 -19.81 -17.29
CA THR A 82 -3.22 -20.76 -16.82
C THR A 82 -1.80 -20.18 -16.80
N LYS A 83 -1.60 -18.93 -17.22
CA LYS A 83 -0.26 -18.35 -17.40
C LYS A 83 -0.17 -16.93 -16.84
N PHE A 84 0.94 -16.64 -16.17
CA PHE A 84 1.36 -15.27 -15.87
C PHE A 84 1.84 -14.57 -17.13
N LEU A 85 1.22 -13.45 -17.45
CA LEU A 85 1.63 -12.58 -18.53
C LEU A 85 2.76 -11.70 -18.05
N LYS A 86 3.76 -11.45 -18.90
CA LYS A 86 4.77 -10.42 -18.64
C LYS A 86 4.39 -9.12 -19.30
N LYS A 87 3.76 -9.18 -20.48
CA LYS A 87 3.34 -8.00 -21.26
C LYS A 87 1.92 -8.18 -21.78
N TRP A 88 1.20 -7.07 -21.94
CA TRP A 88 -0.10 -7.07 -22.61
C TRP A 88 -0.01 -7.55 -24.06
N SER A 89 1.14 -7.36 -24.72
CA SER A 89 1.39 -7.80 -26.09
C SER A 89 1.46 -9.33 -26.27
N GLU A 90 1.49 -10.11 -25.18
CA GLU A 90 1.37 -11.57 -25.26
C GLU A 90 -0.06 -12.01 -25.63
N LEU A 91 -1.03 -11.11 -25.51
CA LEU A 91 -2.41 -11.31 -25.91
C LEU A 91 -2.66 -10.61 -27.25
N PRO A 92 -3.04 -11.33 -28.33
CA PRO A 92 -3.17 -10.78 -29.67
C PRO A 92 -4.28 -9.73 -29.83
N GLU A 93 -5.21 -9.65 -28.88
CA GLU A 93 -6.32 -8.69 -28.85
C GLU A 93 -5.84 -7.28 -28.42
N PHE A 94 -4.70 -7.21 -27.72
CA PHE A 94 -4.14 -5.97 -27.18
C PHE A 94 -3.04 -5.36 -28.08
N LYS A 95 -3.22 -5.37 -29.41
CA LYS A 95 -2.26 -4.82 -30.40
C LYS A 95 -2.18 -3.29 -30.41
N ASN A 96 -3.31 -2.59 -30.24
CA ASN A 96 -3.40 -1.12 -30.32
C ASN A 96 -3.64 -0.50 -28.94
N ILE A 97 -2.65 -0.63 -28.07
CA ILE A 97 -2.75 -0.20 -26.68
C ILE A 97 -1.80 0.95 -26.38
N SER A 98 -2.29 1.89 -25.58
CA SER A 98 -1.48 2.85 -24.85
C SER A 98 -1.28 2.33 -23.44
N GLN A 99 -0.03 2.37 -22.97
CA GLN A 99 0.35 1.91 -21.65
C GLN A 99 1.03 3.02 -20.86
N SER A 100 0.75 3.08 -19.57
CA SER A 100 1.47 3.92 -18.61
C SER A 100 2.24 3.03 -17.63
N HIS A 101 3.47 3.44 -17.28
CA HIS A 101 4.30 2.67 -16.36
C HIS A 101 3.71 2.69 -14.94
N LEU A 102 3.45 1.50 -14.41
CA LEU A 102 2.87 1.27 -13.08
C LEU A 102 3.90 0.70 -12.11
N ASN A 103 4.93 0.02 -12.61
CA ASN A 103 5.88 -0.68 -11.77
C ASN A 103 6.83 0.29 -11.04
N ASN A 104 7.13 0.03 -9.78
CA ASN A 104 8.06 0.82 -8.96
C ASN A 104 7.74 2.34 -8.91
N THR A 105 6.48 2.71 -9.05
CA THR A 105 6.00 4.10 -9.06
C THR A 105 5.29 4.45 -7.77
N THR A 106 5.47 5.68 -7.29
CA THR A 106 4.67 6.26 -6.22
C THR A 106 3.38 6.83 -6.79
N LEU A 107 2.24 6.33 -6.34
CA LEU A 107 0.91 6.83 -6.69
C LEU A 107 0.39 7.74 -5.55
N PRO A 108 0.34 9.07 -5.75
CA PRO A 108 -0.18 9.99 -4.73
C PRO A 108 -1.64 9.74 -4.39
N SER A 109 -2.08 10.21 -3.22
CA SER A 109 -3.49 10.15 -2.82
C SER A 109 -4.38 10.89 -3.83
N GLY A 110 -5.54 10.30 -4.13
CA GLY A 110 -6.53 10.84 -5.06
C GLY A 110 -6.18 10.70 -6.54
N HIS A 111 -4.96 10.27 -6.88
CA HIS A 111 -4.52 10.14 -8.27
C HIS A 111 -4.82 8.75 -8.83
N SER A 112 -4.86 8.66 -10.16
CA SER A 112 -5.02 7.40 -10.88
C SER A 112 -4.02 7.28 -12.03
N ILE A 113 -3.65 6.04 -12.34
CA ILE A 113 -2.83 5.67 -13.49
C ILE A 113 -3.67 4.75 -14.36
N THR A 114 -3.55 4.88 -15.68
CA THR A 114 -4.22 4.00 -16.64
C THR A 114 -3.15 3.09 -17.27
N PRO A 115 -2.79 1.95 -16.65
CA PRO A 115 -1.75 1.06 -17.13
C PRO A 115 -2.05 0.45 -18.50
N LEU A 116 -3.34 0.37 -18.88
CA LEU A 116 -3.78 -0.15 -20.15
C LEU A 116 -4.96 0.67 -20.67
N LYS A 117 -4.83 1.17 -21.90
CA LYS A 117 -5.92 1.78 -22.64
C LYS A 117 -5.88 1.28 -24.09
N TYR A 118 -6.93 0.59 -24.49
CA TYR A 118 -7.18 0.17 -25.85
C TYR A 118 -8.19 1.10 -26.52
N LYS A 119 -8.00 1.36 -27.81
CA LYS A 119 -8.96 2.05 -28.67
C LYS A 119 -9.07 1.32 -30.01
N GLY A 120 -10.28 0.94 -30.40
CA GLY A 120 -10.57 0.20 -31.63
C GLY A 120 -11.93 -0.49 -31.60
N GLU A 121 -12.26 -1.19 -32.69
CA GLU A 121 -13.56 -1.84 -32.87
C GLU A 121 -13.66 -3.21 -32.17
N SER A 122 -12.52 -3.83 -31.82
CA SER A 122 -12.46 -5.18 -31.22
C SER A 122 -12.63 -5.18 -29.69
N VAL A 123 -13.43 -4.25 -29.13
CA VAL A 123 -13.68 -4.21 -27.67
C VAL A 123 -14.41 -5.45 -27.18
N SER A 124 -15.30 -6.02 -28.00
CA SER A 124 -16.05 -7.25 -27.67
C SER A 124 -15.12 -8.43 -27.36
N ASP A 125 -14.04 -8.58 -28.15
CA ASP A 125 -13.09 -9.68 -28.02
C ASP A 125 -12.25 -9.52 -26.75
N ILE A 126 -11.87 -8.28 -26.43
CA ILE A 126 -11.17 -7.93 -25.19
C ILE A 126 -12.07 -8.22 -23.98
N LEU A 127 -13.35 -7.88 -24.03
CA LEU A 127 -14.30 -8.15 -22.94
C LEU A 127 -14.50 -9.65 -22.70
N ALA A 128 -14.44 -10.47 -23.75
CA ALA A 128 -14.55 -11.92 -23.62
C ALA A 128 -13.37 -12.52 -22.84
N ILE A 129 -12.15 -12.03 -23.11
CA ILE A 129 -10.92 -12.51 -22.46
C ILE A 129 -10.71 -11.87 -21.09
N ASP A 130 -11.16 -10.63 -20.90
CA ASP A 130 -11.11 -9.91 -19.62
C ASP A 130 -11.72 -10.73 -18.48
N ASN A 131 -12.76 -11.52 -18.72
CA ASN A 131 -13.35 -12.37 -17.68
C ASN A 131 -12.37 -13.41 -17.11
N ASN A 132 -11.33 -13.77 -17.86
CA ASN A 132 -10.29 -14.73 -17.45
C ASN A 132 -8.99 -14.03 -17.02
N ILE A 133 -8.97 -12.70 -16.99
CA ILE A 133 -7.81 -11.91 -16.57
C ILE A 133 -7.94 -11.55 -15.09
N GLU A 134 -6.98 -12.02 -14.32
CA GLU A 134 -6.76 -11.64 -12.94
C GLU A 134 -5.59 -10.66 -12.85
N ILE A 135 -5.74 -9.64 -12.01
CA ILE A 135 -4.72 -8.62 -11.79
C ILE A 135 -4.49 -8.53 -10.29
N GLU A 136 -3.24 -8.63 -9.89
CA GLU A 136 -2.78 -8.46 -8.51
C GLU A 136 -1.73 -7.36 -8.47
N LEU A 137 -1.85 -6.44 -7.52
CA LEU A 137 -0.87 -5.38 -7.26
C LEU A 137 -0.40 -5.48 -5.82
N CYS A 138 0.91 -5.35 -5.60
CA CYS A 138 1.45 -5.16 -4.26
C CYS A 138 1.96 -3.74 -4.10
N TYR A 139 1.56 -3.10 -3.01
CA TYR A 139 1.91 -1.73 -2.71
C TYR A 139 2.19 -1.56 -1.21
N CYS A 140 2.98 -0.55 -0.88
CA CYS A 140 3.29 -0.22 0.51
C CYS A 140 3.02 1.25 0.80
N SER A 141 2.82 1.58 2.07
CA SER A 141 2.88 2.95 2.57
C SER A 141 4.34 3.40 2.68
N ILE A 142 4.54 4.69 2.95
CA ILE A 142 5.85 5.25 3.29
C ILE A 142 6.42 4.71 4.62
N TYR A 143 5.58 4.08 5.44
CA TYR A 143 5.96 3.44 6.70
C TYR A 143 6.24 1.93 6.54
N GLU A 144 6.40 1.46 5.31
CA GLU A 144 6.75 0.07 4.96
C GLU A 144 5.69 -0.98 5.30
N ASP A 145 4.51 -0.56 5.75
CA ASP A 145 3.35 -1.45 5.82
C ASP A 145 2.89 -1.74 4.38
N CYS A 146 2.74 -3.02 4.03
CA CYS A 146 2.45 -3.47 2.66
C CYS A 146 1.14 -4.25 2.56
N TRP A 147 0.51 -4.15 1.39
CA TRP A 147 -0.73 -4.84 1.05
C TRP A 147 -0.69 -5.38 -0.37
N VAL A 148 -1.42 -6.46 -0.58
CA VAL A 148 -1.75 -6.99 -1.90
C VAL A 148 -3.22 -6.70 -2.17
N VAL A 149 -3.52 -6.21 -3.37
CA VAL A 149 -4.88 -5.99 -3.86
C VAL A 149 -5.11 -6.75 -5.15
N ASP A 150 -6.27 -7.39 -5.24
CA ASP A 150 -6.72 -8.06 -6.45
C ASP A 150 -7.71 -7.19 -7.23
N ARG A 151 -8.09 -7.65 -8.43
CA ARG A 151 -9.08 -6.99 -9.28
C ARG A 151 -10.47 -6.86 -8.63
N THR A 152 -10.79 -7.65 -7.62
CA THR A 152 -12.05 -7.54 -6.85
C THR A 152 -12.00 -6.44 -5.79
N ASN A 153 -10.87 -5.73 -5.68
CA ASN A 153 -10.59 -4.70 -4.70
C ASN A 153 -10.55 -5.21 -3.26
N ILE A 154 -10.28 -6.52 -3.07
CA ILE A 154 -10.00 -7.08 -1.76
C ILE A 154 -8.52 -6.84 -1.45
N THR A 155 -8.26 -6.18 -0.32
CA THR A 155 -6.90 -5.87 0.16
C THR A 155 -6.51 -6.79 1.31
N GLN A 156 -5.31 -7.37 1.23
CA GLN A 156 -4.75 -8.25 2.26
C GLN A 156 -3.39 -7.73 2.72
N PRO A 157 -3.15 -7.60 4.04
CA PRO A 157 -1.86 -7.18 4.56
C PRO A 157 -0.80 -8.26 4.34
N VAL A 158 0.41 -7.85 3.97
CA VAL A 158 1.57 -8.73 3.78
C VAL A 158 2.81 -8.15 4.42
N ASN A 159 3.73 -9.01 4.88
CA ASN A 159 4.98 -8.56 5.51
C ASN A 159 5.91 -7.82 4.54
N SER A 160 5.91 -8.22 3.26
CA SER A 160 6.75 -7.59 2.24
C SER A 160 6.26 -7.94 0.85
N CYS A 161 6.36 -6.99 -0.08
CA CYS A 161 6.15 -7.25 -1.50
C CYS A 161 7.37 -7.97 -2.09
N SER A 162 7.28 -9.31 -2.25
CA SER A 162 8.26 -10.09 -3.00
C SER A 162 7.58 -10.83 -4.15
N VAL A 163 8.20 -10.78 -5.33
CA VAL A 163 7.68 -11.44 -6.53
C VAL A 163 8.81 -12.17 -7.23
N ARG A 164 8.54 -13.39 -7.72
CA ARG A 164 9.46 -14.10 -8.61
C ARG A 164 9.49 -13.36 -9.95
N THR A 165 10.67 -13.14 -10.51
CA THR A 165 10.85 -12.40 -11.78
C THR A 165 10.03 -12.98 -12.94
N GLU A 166 9.73 -14.28 -12.89
CA GLU A 166 8.89 -15.00 -13.85
C GLU A 166 7.40 -14.62 -13.80
N HIS A 167 6.90 -14.15 -12.64
CA HIS A 167 5.50 -13.73 -12.43
C HIS A 167 5.31 -12.21 -12.50
N ALA A 168 6.41 -11.45 -12.49
CA ALA A 168 6.37 -10.00 -12.54
C ALA A 168 5.89 -9.52 -13.91
N PHE A 169 4.91 -8.61 -13.88
CA PHE A 169 4.40 -7.94 -15.06
C PHE A 169 5.32 -6.76 -15.43
N TRP A 170 5.89 -6.83 -16.63
CA TRP A 170 6.82 -5.86 -17.20
C TRP A 170 6.13 -5.11 -18.35
N GLN A 171 5.77 -3.85 -18.13
CA GLN A 171 5.22 -2.98 -19.19
C GLN A 171 6.32 -2.55 -20.15
#